data_AF-A0AAD2FF09-F1
#
_entry.id   AF-A0AAD2FF09-F1
#
_cell.length_a   1.000
_cell.length_b   1.000
_cell.length_c   1.000
_cell.angle_alpha   90.00
_cell.angle_beta   90.00
_cell.angle_gamma   90.00
#
_symmetry.space_group_name_H-M   'P 1'
#
loop_
_entity.id
_entity.type
_entity.pdbx_description
1 polymer ?
#
loop_
_entity_poly.entity_id
_entity_poly.type
_entity_poly.pdbx_seq_one_letter_code
_entity_poly.pdbx_strand_id
1 'polypeptide(L)'
;MLGPNEDLPTLIARKDHLEVLRYIRVHELREPSLVITHGQSLLGTKLSGNLGDDAARLAVLEQVCLAALDLSNHDLAEGCLSQLKDKVGKESTRFRCLLARCLEASADFDGANAIYDQLLADNPANLVALQRKYCIARAQRKEPSEVIAALDEYLGQQLSDVSGWYEMVKLRLSIADFKGAAYALEQVVLGCPLDSDIHMQLAEVYATLGGLENLLLARKHMAQALELDGTNLRAKFGLVSVANQYLEASSEASKKDIDEHEKLVAKELVKYGATAVMKDYNGSKMVETVKAVMDDFTENLESL
;
A
#
# COMPACT_ATOMS: atom_id res chain seq x y z
N MET A 1 -14.69 21.29 -15.30
CA MET A 1 -14.78 21.08 -13.84
C MET A 1 -16.05 20.30 -13.58
N LEU A 2 -15.98 19.21 -12.82
CA LEU A 2 -17.18 18.58 -12.25
C LEU A 2 -17.90 19.64 -11.41
N GLY A 3 -19.18 19.86 -11.67
CA GLY A 3 -19.99 20.73 -10.81
C GLY A 3 -20.08 20.12 -9.40
N PRO A 4 -20.18 20.94 -8.34
CA PRO A 4 -20.12 20.48 -6.94
C PRO A 4 -21.25 19.51 -6.51
N ASN A 5 -22.17 19.13 -7.40
CA ASN A 5 -23.38 18.34 -7.09
C ASN A 5 -23.63 17.15 -8.03
N GLU A 6 -22.69 16.76 -8.89
CA GLU A 6 -22.94 15.66 -9.85
C GLU A 6 -22.30 14.36 -9.37
N ASP A 7 -23.10 13.55 -8.67
CA ASP A 7 -22.74 12.19 -8.29
C ASP A 7 -22.93 11.20 -9.45
N LEU A 8 -22.24 10.05 -9.36
CA LEU A 8 -22.28 9.01 -10.40
C LEU A 8 -23.71 8.55 -10.73
N PRO A 9 -24.62 8.30 -9.76
CA PRO A 9 -26.00 7.91 -10.05
C PRO A 9 -26.77 8.94 -10.89
N THR A 10 -26.59 10.24 -10.61
CA THR A 10 -27.24 11.31 -11.38
C THR A 10 -26.75 11.34 -12.83
N LEU A 11 -25.44 11.17 -13.04
CA LEU A 11 -24.84 11.13 -14.39
C LEU A 11 -25.36 9.92 -15.19
N ILE A 12 -25.47 8.75 -14.56
CA ILE A 12 -26.03 7.54 -15.16
C ILE A 12 -27.50 7.77 -15.56
N ALA A 13 -28.32 8.34 -14.68
CA ALA A 13 -29.74 8.58 -14.93
C ALA A 13 -29.98 9.52 -16.12
N ARG A 14 -29.12 10.52 -16.30
CA ARG A 14 -29.16 11.46 -17.44
C ARG A 14 -28.61 10.88 -18.74
N LYS A 15 -28.02 9.68 -18.70
CA LYS A 15 -27.29 9.06 -19.82
C LYS A 15 -26.14 9.94 -20.33
N ASP A 16 -25.51 10.71 -19.43
CA ASP A 16 -24.31 11.46 -19.77
C ASP A 16 -23.09 10.54 -19.74
N HIS A 17 -22.97 9.72 -20.77
CA HIS A 17 -21.99 8.65 -20.82
C HIS A 17 -20.54 9.16 -20.73
N LEU A 18 -20.25 10.35 -21.27
CA LEU A 18 -18.91 10.90 -21.23
C LEU A 18 -18.55 11.36 -19.82
N GLU A 19 -19.47 12.02 -19.13
CA GLU A 19 -19.26 12.45 -17.76
C GLU A 19 -19.24 11.27 -16.78
N VAL A 20 -20.03 10.22 -17.00
CA VAL A 20 -19.92 8.96 -16.23
C VAL A 20 -18.50 8.40 -16.32
N LEU A 21 -17.95 8.28 -17.53
CA LEU A 21 -16.59 7.76 -17.72
C LEU A 21 -15.54 8.68 -17.10
N ARG A 22 -15.72 10.00 -17.22
CA ARG A 22 -14.82 10.98 -16.58
C ARG A 22 -14.87 10.85 -15.06
N TYR A 23 -16.06 10.72 -14.47
CA TYR A 23 -16.25 10.54 -13.04
C TYR A 23 -15.51 9.30 -12.55
N ILE A 24 -15.74 8.15 -13.20
CA ILE A 24 -15.07 6.88 -12.85
C ILE A 24 -13.54 7.04 -12.90
N ARG A 25 -13.01 7.72 -13.92
CA ARG A 25 -11.57 7.93 -14.08
C ARG A 25 -10.98 8.89 -13.03
N VAL A 26 -11.66 10.00 -12.75
CA VAL A 26 -11.19 11.03 -11.80
C VAL A 26 -11.23 10.53 -10.36
N HIS A 27 -12.23 9.71 -10.02
CA HIS A 27 -12.39 9.12 -8.69
C HIS A 27 -11.73 7.74 -8.56
N GLU A 28 -10.99 7.29 -9.59
CA GLU A 28 -10.27 6.02 -9.61
C GLU A 28 -11.14 4.81 -9.23
N LEU A 29 -12.42 4.84 -9.62
CA LEU A 29 -13.38 3.79 -9.28
C LEU A 29 -13.17 2.55 -10.15
N ARG A 30 -13.12 1.38 -9.51
CA ARG A 30 -12.99 0.10 -10.22
C ARG A 30 -14.34 -0.43 -10.67
N GLU A 31 -14.88 0.15 -11.74
CA GLU A 31 -16.21 -0.16 -12.30
C GLU A 31 -16.13 -0.64 -13.78
N PRO A 32 -15.43 -1.75 -14.08
CA PRO A 32 -15.11 -2.12 -15.46
C PRO A 32 -16.35 -2.43 -16.32
N SER A 33 -17.37 -3.08 -15.75
CA SER A 33 -18.63 -3.36 -16.45
C SER A 33 -19.37 -2.09 -16.86
N LEU A 34 -19.38 -1.09 -15.96
CA LEU A 34 -20.02 0.20 -16.21
C LEU A 34 -19.23 0.98 -17.29
N VAL A 35 -17.90 0.96 -17.20
CA VAL A 35 -17.02 1.58 -18.21
C VAL A 35 -17.28 1.02 -19.60
N ILE A 36 -17.36 -0.31 -19.76
CA ILE A 36 -17.65 -0.92 -21.06
C ILE A 36 -19.03 -0.51 -21.57
N THR A 37 -20.05 -0.55 -20.70
CA THR A 37 -21.43 -0.20 -21.07
C THR A 37 -21.52 1.23 -21.61
N HIS A 38 -20.96 2.19 -20.86
CA HIS A 38 -20.99 3.60 -21.25
C HIS A 38 -20.05 3.91 -22.42
N GLY A 39 -18.89 3.27 -22.48
CA GLY A 39 -17.95 3.39 -23.60
C GLY A 39 -18.53 2.88 -24.92
N GLN A 40 -19.22 1.73 -24.90
CA GLN A 40 -19.92 1.21 -26.08
C GLN A 40 -21.13 2.07 -26.46
N SER A 41 -21.76 2.74 -25.51
CA SER A 41 -22.85 3.67 -25.79
C SER A 41 -22.37 4.93 -26.53
N LEU A 42 -21.11 5.35 -26.30
CA LEU A 42 -20.45 6.46 -27.02
C LEU A 42 -19.81 6.04 -28.35
N LEU A 43 -19.06 4.94 -28.33
CA LEU A 43 -18.22 4.52 -29.46
C LEU A 43 -18.93 3.53 -30.39
N GLY A 44 -20.08 2.99 -29.98
CA GLY A 44 -20.72 1.87 -30.64
C GLY A 44 -19.96 0.54 -30.44
N THR A 45 -20.60 -0.57 -30.79
CA THR A 45 -20.02 -1.92 -30.67
C THR A 45 -18.78 -2.13 -31.55
N LYS A 46 -18.67 -1.40 -32.66
CA LYS A 46 -17.51 -1.39 -33.57
C LYS A 46 -16.46 -0.33 -33.22
N LEU A 47 -16.64 0.41 -32.12
CA LEU A 47 -15.74 1.46 -31.64
C LEU A 47 -15.51 2.63 -32.63
N SER A 48 -16.41 2.82 -33.60
CA SER A 48 -16.30 3.82 -34.67
C SER A 48 -17.02 5.14 -34.39
N GLY A 49 -17.68 5.29 -33.24
CA GLY A 49 -18.49 6.47 -32.89
C GLY A 49 -17.66 7.75 -32.75
N ASN A 50 -18.01 8.79 -33.49
CA ASN A 50 -17.30 10.06 -33.44
C ASN A 50 -17.83 10.93 -32.28
N LEU A 51 -16.94 11.31 -31.35
CA LEU A 51 -17.28 12.19 -30.22
C LEU A 51 -17.14 13.69 -30.56
N GLY A 52 -16.59 14.04 -31.73
CA GLY A 52 -16.28 15.43 -32.10
C GLY A 52 -15.08 16.03 -31.35
N ASP A 53 -14.61 15.35 -30.30
CA ASP A 53 -13.39 15.64 -29.56
C ASP A 53 -12.46 14.42 -29.60
N ASP A 54 -11.35 14.55 -30.32
CA ASP A 54 -10.35 13.50 -30.47
C ASP A 54 -9.69 13.13 -29.14
N ALA A 55 -9.46 14.10 -28.25
CA ALA A 55 -8.83 13.83 -26.95
C ALA A 55 -9.76 13.01 -26.05
N ALA A 56 -11.04 13.37 -26.00
CA ALA A 56 -12.07 12.60 -25.30
C ALA A 56 -12.21 11.19 -25.89
N ARG A 57 -12.26 11.05 -27.22
CA ARG A 57 -12.34 9.74 -27.89
C ARG A 57 -11.17 8.83 -27.52
N LEU A 58 -9.93 9.34 -27.55
CA LEU A 58 -8.75 8.58 -27.16
C LEU A 58 -8.82 8.14 -25.69
N ALA A 59 -9.26 9.03 -24.80
CA ALA A 59 -9.38 8.72 -23.38
C ALA A 59 -10.47 7.67 -23.09
N VAL A 60 -11.58 7.67 -23.84
CA VAL A 60 -12.61 6.62 -23.76
C VAL A 60 -12.08 5.28 -24.29
N LEU A 61 -11.36 5.26 -25.41
CA LEU A 61 -10.79 4.03 -25.96
C LEU A 61 -9.84 3.34 -24.99
N GLU A 62 -8.95 4.10 -24.33
CA GLU A 62 -8.04 3.54 -23.32
C GLU A 62 -8.79 3.00 -22.11
N GLN A 63 -9.75 3.77 -21.60
CA GLN A 63 -10.51 3.39 -20.42
C GLN A 63 -11.32 2.11 -20.68
N VAL A 64 -11.93 2.00 -21.86
CA VAL A 64 -12.64 0.78 -22.29
C VAL A 64 -11.67 -0.39 -22.48
N CYS A 65 -10.49 -0.16 -23.06
CA CYS A 65 -9.48 -1.20 -23.22
C CYS A 65 -9.05 -1.76 -21.85
N LEU A 66 -8.70 -0.90 -20.89
CA LEU A 66 -8.32 -1.32 -19.54
C LEU A 66 -9.47 -2.06 -18.83
N ALA A 67 -10.70 -1.58 -18.93
CA ALA A 67 -11.87 -2.27 -18.38
C ALA A 67 -12.13 -3.63 -19.04
N ALA A 68 -11.89 -3.74 -20.36
CA ALA A 68 -12.00 -4.99 -21.10
C ALA A 68 -10.95 -6.01 -20.63
N LEU A 69 -9.71 -5.57 -20.38
CA LEU A 69 -8.67 -6.42 -19.79
C LEU A 69 -9.06 -6.92 -18.39
N ASP A 70 -9.62 -6.04 -17.55
CA ASP A 70 -10.12 -6.40 -16.20
C ASP A 70 -11.20 -7.49 -16.24
N LEU A 71 -12.00 -7.54 -17.30
CA LEU A 71 -13.04 -8.55 -17.53
C LEU A 71 -12.59 -9.69 -18.46
N SER A 72 -11.29 -9.78 -18.78
CA SER A 72 -10.72 -10.78 -19.71
C SER A 72 -11.40 -10.80 -21.10
N ASN A 73 -11.97 -9.66 -21.52
CA ASN A 73 -12.53 -9.49 -22.86
C ASN A 73 -11.42 -9.00 -23.82
N HIS A 74 -10.57 -9.95 -24.23
CA HIS A 74 -9.41 -9.67 -25.08
C HIS A 74 -9.79 -9.12 -26.45
N ASP A 75 -10.89 -9.57 -27.06
CA ASP A 75 -11.37 -9.10 -28.36
C ASP A 75 -11.69 -7.59 -28.34
N LEU A 76 -12.39 -7.13 -27.28
CA LEU A 76 -12.71 -5.72 -27.12
C LEU A 76 -11.45 -4.89 -26.84
N ALA A 77 -10.53 -5.41 -26.03
CA ALA A 77 -9.26 -4.73 -25.74
C ALA A 77 -8.42 -4.55 -27.01
N GLU A 78 -8.31 -5.59 -27.85
CA GLU A 78 -7.60 -5.54 -29.13
C GLU A 78 -8.27 -4.57 -30.11
N GLY A 79 -9.60 -4.57 -30.17
CA GLY A 79 -10.37 -3.59 -30.96
C GLY A 79 -10.08 -2.15 -30.55
N CYS A 80 -10.06 -1.85 -29.25
CA CYS A 80 -9.69 -0.54 -28.73
C CYS A 80 -8.24 -0.17 -29.08
N LEU A 81 -7.32 -1.13 -28.95
CA LEU A 81 -5.90 -0.93 -29.25
C LEU A 81 -5.65 -0.64 -30.74
N SER A 82 -6.35 -1.33 -31.64
CA SER A 82 -6.29 -1.07 -33.09
C SER A 82 -6.78 0.34 -33.42
N GLN A 83 -7.94 0.74 -32.90
CA GLN A 83 -8.48 2.08 -33.10
C GLN A 83 -7.55 3.17 -32.56
N LEU A 84 -6.91 2.91 -31.41
CA LEU A 84 -5.91 3.81 -30.84
C LEU A 84 -4.70 3.94 -31.76
N LYS A 85 -4.14 2.81 -32.23
CA LYS A 85 -3.00 2.77 -33.14
C LYS A 85 -3.24 3.56 -34.42
N ASP A 86 -4.41 3.39 -35.04
CA ASP A 86 -4.77 4.07 -36.29
C ASP A 86 -4.83 5.59 -36.11
N LYS A 87 -5.22 6.06 -34.93
CA LYS A 87 -5.39 7.48 -34.63
C LYS A 87 -4.10 8.17 -34.20
N VAL A 88 -3.28 7.54 -33.35
CA VAL A 88 -2.07 8.18 -32.77
C VAL A 88 -0.75 7.64 -33.31
N GLY A 89 -0.77 6.54 -34.07
CA GLY A 89 0.41 5.87 -34.58
C GLY A 89 1.13 4.98 -33.55
N LYS A 90 1.95 4.05 -34.06
CA LYS A 90 2.66 3.04 -33.26
C LYS A 90 3.76 3.59 -32.33
N GLU A 91 4.32 4.75 -32.67
CA GLU A 91 5.40 5.37 -31.88
C GLU A 91 4.86 6.19 -30.69
N SER A 92 3.55 6.41 -30.63
CA SER A 92 2.93 7.15 -29.52
C SER A 92 3.14 6.42 -28.19
N THR A 93 3.64 7.14 -27.18
CA THR A 93 3.71 6.66 -25.78
C THR A 93 2.38 6.09 -25.32
N ARG A 94 1.28 6.74 -25.72
CA ARG A 94 -0.09 6.36 -25.39
C ARG A 94 -0.42 4.94 -25.86
N PHE A 95 -0.16 4.68 -27.14
CA PHE A 95 -0.34 3.37 -27.74
C PHE A 95 0.60 2.32 -27.13
N ARG A 96 1.88 2.65 -26.97
CA ARG A 96 2.89 1.73 -26.42
C ARG A 96 2.57 1.28 -24.99
N CYS A 97 2.13 2.21 -24.13
CA CYS A 97 1.68 1.85 -22.77
C CYS A 97 0.51 0.86 -22.81
N LEU A 98 -0.51 1.11 -23.65
CA LEU A 98 -1.68 0.24 -23.72
C LEU A 98 -1.37 -1.12 -24.37
N LEU A 99 -0.52 -1.14 -25.40
CA LEU A 99 -0.03 -2.37 -26.02
C LEU A 99 0.69 -3.24 -24.97
N ALA A 100 1.59 -2.67 -24.18
CA ALA A 100 2.27 -3.40 -23.12
C ALA A 100 1.29 -3.99 -22.09
N ARG A 101 0.23 -3.25 -21.71
CA ARG A 101 -0.83 -3.78 -20.82
C ARG A 101 -1.57 -4.97 -21.44
N CYS A 102 -1.79 -4.97 -22.77
CA CYS A 102 -2.42 -6.09 -23.48
C CYS A 102 -1.49 -7.32 -23.54
N LEU A 103 -0.18 -7.11 -23.73
CA LEU A 103 0.82 -8.18 -23.67
C LEU A 103 0.88 -8.80 -22.27
N GLU A 104 0.87 -7.97 -21.21
CA GLU A 104 0.79 -8.44 -19.83
C GLU A 104 -0.45 -9.32 -19.58
N ALA A 105 -1.62 -8.88 -20.06
CA ALA A 105 -2.86 -9.65 -19.93
C ALA A 105 -2.83 -10.98 -20.71
N SER A 106 -1.98 -11.07 -21.74
CA SER A 106 -1.74 -12.27 -22.53
C SER A 106 -0.59 -13.12 -21.99
N ALA A 107 -0.03 -12.76 -20.83
CA ALA A 107 1.15 -13.35 -20.21
C ALA A 107 2.45 -13.26 -21.04
N ASP A 108 2.49 -12.41 -22.07
CA ASP A 108 3.72 -12.07 -22.80
C ASP A 108 4.48 -10.97 -22.05
N PHE A 109 5.09 -11.37 -20.94
CA PHE A 109 5.84 -10.47 -20.06
C PHE A 109 7.14 -9.97 -20.70
N ASP A 110 7.76 -10.78 -21.56
CA ASP A 110 9.00 -10.39 -22.25
C ASP A 110 8.73 -9.30 -23.28
N GLY A 111 7.66 -9.45 -24.08
CA GLY A 111 7.20 -8.41 -24.99
C GLY A 111 6.78 -7.12 -24.26
N ALA A 112 6.08 -7.25 -23.12
CA ALA A 112 5.71 -6.09 -22.30
C ALA A 112 6.95 -5.37 -21.74
N ASN A 113 7.90 -6.11 -21.17
CA ASN A 113 9.14 -5.54 -20.62
C ASN A 113 9.96 -4.83 -21.70
N ALA A 114 10.08 -5.40 -22.90
CA ALA A 114 10.79 -4.76 -24.01
C ALA A 114 10.18 -3.39 -24.37
N ILE A 115 8.85 -3.25 -24.32
CA ILE A 115 8.19 -1.96 -24.54
C ILE A 115 8.46 -1.00 -23.39
N TYR A 116 8.37 -1.46 -22.13
CA TYR A 116 8.65 -0.63 -20.96
C TYR A 116 10.10 -0.14 -20.92
N ASP A 117 11.06 -0.99 -21.26
CA ASP A 117 12.47 -0.61 -21.34
C ASP A 117 12.71 0.47 -22.37
N GLN A 118 12.09 0.37 -23.55
CA GLN A 118 12.16 1.44 -24.55
C GLN A 118 11.48 2.72 -24.06
N LEU A 119 10.35 2.63 -23.34
CA LEU A 119 9.67 3.81 -22.78
C LEU A 119 10.52 4.52 -21.72
N LEU A 120 11.29 3.76 -20.94
CA LEU A 120 12.23 4.28 -19.94
C LEU A 120 13.51 4.83 -20.59
N ALA A 121 13.96 4.24 -21.70
CA ALA A 121 15.05 4.80 -22.50
C ALA A 121 14.67 6.17 -23.08
N ASP A 122 13.42 6.34 -23.53
CA ASP A 122 12.90 7.61 -24.04
C ASP A 122 12.67 8.62 -22.91
N ASN A 123 12.15 8.17 -21.77
CA ASN A 123 11.92 8.99 -20.58
C ASN A 123 12.11 8.17 -19.29
N PRO A 124 13.27 8.32 -18.60
CA PRO A 124 13.54 7.61 -17.35
C PRO A 124 12.55 7.92 -16.22
N ALA A 125 11.84 9.05 -16.27
CA ALA A 125 10.84 9.46 -15.29
C ALA A 125 9.42 8.94 -15.62
N ASN A 126 9.27 7.97 -16.52
CA ASN A 126 7.98 7.39 -16.87
C ASN A 126 7.45 6.49 -15.73
N LEU A 127 6.69 7.10 -14.81
CA LEU A 127 6.12 6.43 -13.63
C LEU A 127 5.27 5.21 -13.98
N VAL A 128 4.53 5.24 -15.09
CA VAL A 128 3.69 4.11 -15.52
C VAL A 128 4.58 2.92 -15.87
N ALA A 129 5.63 3.13 -16.67
CA ALA A 129 6.54 2.05 -17.03
C ALA A 129 7.27 1.46 -15.81
N LEU A 130 7.77 2.31 -14.90
CA LEU A 130 8.39 1.88 -13.64
C LEU A 130 7.43 1.02 -12.80
N GLN A 131 6.21 1.51 -12.57
CA GLN A 131 5.21 0.80 -11.79
C GLN A 131 4.86 -0.56 -12.41
N ARG A 132 4.70 -0.62 -13.74
CA ARG A 132 4.38 -1.87 -14.45
C ARG A 132 5.52 -2.87 -14.40
N LYS A 133 6.78 -2.45 -14.54
CA LYS A 133 7.94 -3.36 -14.40
C LYS A 133 7.99 -4.03 -13.04
N TYR A 134 7.79 -3.27 -11.96
CA TYR A 134 7.67 -3.82 -10.62
C TYR A 134 6.50 -4.83 -10.52
N CYS A 135 5.32 -4.49 -11.06
CA CYS A 135 4.16 -5.38 -11.08
C CYS A 135 4.42 -6.70 -11.84
N ILE A 136 5.09 -6.64 -12.99
CA ILE A 136 5.49 -7.83 -13.76
C ILE A 136 6.46 -8.70 -12.96
N ALA A 137 7.51 -8.10 -12.38
CA ALA A 137 8.49 -8.84 -11.58
C ALA A 137 7.80 -9.61 -10.44
N ARG A 138 6.83 -8.96 -9.77
CA ARG A 138 6.02 -9.61 -8.73
C ARG A 138 5.11 -10.70 -9.27
N ALA A 139 4.43 -10.47 -10.40
CA ALA A 139 3.53 -11.45 -11.03
C ALA A 139 4.27 -12.72 -11.47
N GLN A 140 5.50 -12.57 -11.98
CA GLN A 140 6.38 -13.66 -12.37
C GLN A 140 7.04 -14.39 -11.19
N ARG A 141 6.77 -13.96 -9.94
CA ARG A 141 7.38 -14.50 -8.71
C ARG A 141 8.91 -14.53 -8.81
N LYS A 142 9.49 -13.45 -9.35
CA LYS A 142 10.93 -13.27 -9.35
C LYS A 142 11.46 -13.24 -7.91
N GLU A 143 12.78 -13.41 -7.77
CA GLU A 143 13.45 -13.31 -6.48
C GLU A 143 13.10 -11.98 -5.78
N PRO A 144 12.80 -11.99 -4.47
CA PRO A 144 12.38 -10.78 -3.76
C PRO A 144 13.33 -9.59 -3.93
N SER A 145 14.64 -9.82 -4.06
CA SER A 145 15.63 -8.77 -4.29
C SER A 145 15.42 -8.03 -5.63
N GLU A 146 15.03 -8.74 -6.69
CA GLU A 146 14.73 -8.11 -7.99
C GLU A 146 13.45 -7.27 -7.91
N VAL A 147 12.44 -7.76 -7.20
CA VAL A 147 11.17 -7.05 -7.00
C VAL A 147 11.40 -5.79 -6.15
N ILE A 148 12.20 -5.90 -5.08
CA ILE A 148 12.59 -4.76 -4.23
C ILE A 148 13.34 -3.72 -5.05
N ALA A 149 14.32 -4.12 -5.87
CA ALA A 149 15.09 -3.17 -6.69
C ALA A 149 14.19 -2.41 -7.68
N ALA A 150 13.24 -3.10 -8.33
CA ALA A 150 12.27 -2.45 -9.23
C ALA A 150 11.32 -1.51 -8.48
N LEU A 151 10.91 -1.87 -7.26
CA LEU A 151 10.04 -1.01 -6.44
C LEU A 151 10.80 0.20 -5.86
N ASP A 152 12.07 0.04 -5.49
CA ASP A 152 12.96 1.15 -5.08
C ASP A 152 13.13 2.15 -6.24
N GLU A 153 13.32 1.68 -7.48
CA GLU A 153 13.40 2.55 -8.67
C GLU A 153 12.12 3.36 -8.87
N TYR A 154 10.95 2.72 -8.71
CA TYR A 154 9.66 3.40 -8.77
C TYR A 154 9.46 4.41 -7.64
N LEU A 155 9.64 4.00 -6.39
CA LEU A 155 9.44 4.85 -5.22
C LEU A 155 10.44 6.01 -5.15
N GLY A 156 11.65 5.82 -5.70
CA GLY A 156 12.63 6.89 -5.87
C GLY A 156 12.13 8.06 -6.73
N GLN A 157 11.14 7.83 -7.60
CA GLN A 157 10.47 8.87 -8.39
C GLN A 157 9.11 9.26 -7.79
N GLN A 158 8.39 8.31 -7.17
CA GLN A 158 7.05 8.50 -6.61
C GLN A 158 7.03 8.29 -5.08
N LEU A 159 7.67 9.22 -4.36
CA LEU A 159 7.80 9.14 -2.90
C LEU A 159 6.47 9.22 -2.13
N SER A 160 5.42 9.79 -2.73
CA SER A 160 4.12 9.96 -2.09
C SER A 160 3.18 8.75 -2.20
N ASP A 161 3.60 7.67 -2.88
CA ASP A 161 2.78 6.45 -2.96
C ASP A 161 2.88 5.62 -1.67
N VAL A 162 1.98 5.92 -0.73
CA VAL A 162 1.85 5.20 0.54
C VAL A 162 1.58 3.71 0.33
N SER A 163 0.81 3.34 -0.70
CA SER A 163 0.50 1.93 -0.98
C SER A 163 1.73 1.19 -1.50
N GLY A 164 2.53 1.85 -2.35
CA GLY A 164 3.82 1.36 -2.81
C GLY A 164 4.82 1.15 -1.65
N TRP A 165 4.92 2.11 -0.73
CA TRP A 165 5.74 1.96 0.47
C TRP A 165 5.27 0.79 1.36
N TYR A 166 3.96 0.64 1.56
CA TYR A 166 3.44 -0.47 2.36
C TYR A 166 3.69 -1.83 1.70
N GLU A 167 3.76 -1.87 0.38
CA GLU A 167 4.16 -3.07 -0.34
C GLU A 167 5.66 -3.37 -0.20
N MET A 168 6.52 -2.34 -0.19
CA MET A 168 7.94 -2.48 0.15
C MET A 168 8.14 -3.10 1.53
N VAL A 169 7.33 -2.70 2.53
CA VAL A 169 7.35 -3.30 3.87
C VAL A 169 7.15 -4.81 3.80
N LYS A 170 6.11 -5.28 3.10
CA LYS A 170 5.80 -6.71 2.98
C LYS A 170 6.95 -7.49 2.33
N LEU A 171 7.53 -6.94 1.27
CA LEU A 171 8.66 -7.56 0.56
C LEU A 171 9.89 -7.66 1.46
N ARG A 172 10.25 -6.59 2.16
CA ARG A 172 11.44 -6.57 3.05
C ARG A 172 11.25 -7.47 4.27
N LEU A 173 10.06 -7.51 4.86
CA LEU A 173 9.74 -8.46 5.94
C LEU A 173 9.86 -9.92 5.46
N SER A 174 9.47 -10.22 4.22
CA SER A 174 9.56 -11.59 3.68
C SER A 174 10.99 -12.14 3.58
N ILE A 175 11.98 -11.25 3.52
CA ILE A 175 13.42 -11.60 3.49
C ILE A 175 14.14 -11.25 4.80
N ALA A 176 13.39 -10.98 5.88
CA ALA A 176 13.92 -10.58 7.18
C ALA A 176 14.82 -9.32 7.15
N ASP A 177 14.65 -8.43 6.17
CA ASP A 177 15.28 -7.11 6.17
C ASP A 177 14.46 -6.15 7.04
N PHE A 178 14.58 -6.30 8.36
CA PHE A 178 13.83 -5.49 9.33
C PHE A 178 14.24 -4.02 9.32
N LYS A 179 15.51 -3.70 8.99
CA LYS A 179 15.98 -2.32 8.92
C LYS A 179 15.33 -1.58 7.76
N GLY A 180 15.34 -2.18 6.57
CA GLY A 180 14.66 -1.60 5.42
C GLY A 180 13.14 -1.59 5.57
N ALA A 181 12.55 -2.60 6.23
CA ALA A 181 11.12 -2.61 6.54
C ALA A 181 10.72 -1.48 7.50
N ALA A 182 11.53 -1.20 8.53
CA ALA A 182 11.31 -0.06 9.44
C ALA A 182 11.32 1.26 8.68
N TYR A 183 12.35 1.49 7.84
CA TYR A 183 12.43 2.69 7.00
C TYR A 183 11.19 2.85 6.09
N ALA A 184 10.76 1.76 5.44
CA ALA A 184 9.57 1.80 4.60
C ALA A 184 8.30 2.09 5.43
N LEU A 185 8.15 1.52 6.63
CA LEU A 185 7.03 1.82 7.54
C LEU A 185 7.05 3.27 8.03
N GLU A 186 8.22 3.87 8.28
CA GLU A 186 8.34 5.29 8.60
C GLU A 186 7.75 6.16 7.46
N GLN A 187 8.02 5.82 6.19
CA GLN A 187 7.41 6.52 5.05
C GLN A 187 5.89 6.34 5.02
N VAL A 188 5.38 5.15 5.36
CA VAL A 188 3.93 4.90 5.48
C VAL A 188 3.32 5.76 6.58
N VAL A 189 3.94 5.82 7.77
CA VAL A 189 3.50 6.67 8.89
C VAL A 189 3.40 8.15 8.48
N LEU A 190 4.32 8.66 7.67
CA LEU A 190 4.24 10.04 7.18
C LEU A 190 2.99 10.28 6.31
N GLY A 191 2.54 9.27 5.55
CA GLY A 191 1.35 9.33 4.72
C GLY A 191 0.04 9.11 5.48
N CYS A 192 0.05 8.28 6.52
CA CYS A 192 -1.12 7.96 7.35
C CYS A 192 -0.79 8.05 8.85
N PRO A 193 -0.52 9.26 9.40
CA PRO A 193 -0.02 9.44 10.78
C PRO A 193 -1.07 9.16 11.87
N LEU A 194 -2.33 8.95 11.49
CA LEU A 194 -3.43 8.66 12.42
C LEU A 194 -3.85 7.18 12.36
N ASP A 195 -3.12 6.34 11.65
CA ASP A 195 -3.39 4.91 11.56
C ASP A 195 -2.71 4.15 12.71
N SER A 196 -3.52 3.64 13.65
CA SER A 196 -3.06 2.88 14.81
C SER A 196 -2.30 1.60 14.41
N ASP A 197 -2.79 0.89 13.39
CA ASP A 197 -2.22 -0.40 12.99
C ASP A 197 -0.83 -0.24 12.36
N ILE A 198 -0.59 0.87 11.66
CA ILE A 198 0.73 1.17 11.10
C ILE A 198 1.73 1.50 12.21
N HIS A 199 1.34 2.30 13.21
CA HIS A 199 2.19 2.55 14.37
C HIS A 199 2.53 1.28 15.14
N MET A 200 1.55 0.41 15.36
CA MET A 200 1.76 -0.90 15.97
C MET A 200 2.73 -1.76 15.15
N GLN A 201 2.56 -1.86 13.84
CA GLN A 201 3.47 -2.62 12.96
C GLN A 201 4.90 -2.07 13.01
N LEU A 202 5.09 -0.75 12.97
CA LEU A 202 6.41 -0.12 13.07
C LEU A 202 7.06 -0.44 14.42
N ALA A 203 6.29 -0.40 15.51
CA ALA A 203 6.78 -0.78 16.81
C ALA A 203 7.23 -2.24 16.88
N GLU A 204 6.51 -3.17 16.26
CA GLU A 204 6.89 -4.59 16.21
C GLU A 204 8.21 -4.80 15.45
N VAL A 205 8.43 -4.06 14.35
CA VAL A 205 9.67 -4.14 13.58
C VAL A 205 10.85 -3.59 14.40
N TYR A 206 10.68 -2.45 15.07
CA TYR A 206 11.71 -1.92 15.96
C TYR A 206 12.02 -2.84 17.14
N ALA A 207 10.98 -3.45 17.74
CA ALA A 207 11.16 -4.43 18.81
C ALA A 207 11.96 -5.65 18.32
N THR A 208 11.68 -6.12 17.10
CA THR A 208 12.41 -7.23 16.46
C THR A 208 13.86 -6.88 16.17
N LEU A 209 14.15 -5.64 15.78
CA LEU A 209 15.53 -5.15 15.61
C LEU A 209 16.30 -5.12 16.94
N GLY A 210 15.61 -4.85 18.04
CA GLY A 210 16.18 -4.79 19.37
C GLY A 210 17.20 -3.66 19.56
N GLY A 211 17.86 -3.66 20.72
CA GLY A 211 18.73 -2.56 21.14
C GLY A 211 17.96 -1.39 21.75
N LEU A 212 18.61 -0.67 22.66
CA LEU A 212 17.95 0.34 23.51
C LEU A 212 17.22 1.43 22.70
N GLU A 213 17.84 1.93 21.64
CA GLU A 213 17.27 3.00 20.81
C GLU A 213 16.00 2.53 20.09
N ASN A 214 16.03 1.35 19.46
CA ASN A 214 14.86 0.82 18.76
C ASN A 214 13.76 0.43 19.75
N LEU A 215 14.09 -0.17 20.89
CA LEU A 215 13.11 -0.52 21.92
C LEU A 215 12.43 0.72 22.51
N LEU A 216 13.17 1.83 22.65
CA LEU A 216 12.61 3.11 23.04
C LEU A 216 11.60 3.63 22.00
N LEU A 217 11.95 3.58 20.71
CA LEU A 217 11.05 3.96 19.61
C LEU A 217 9.82 3.04 19.52
N ALA A 218 10.03 1.73 19.64
CA ALA A 218 8.97 0.73 19.65
C ALA A 218 7.94 1.03 20.75
N ARG A 219 8.41 1.36 21.96
CA ARG A 219 7.52 1.70 23.08
C ARG A 219 6.70 2.96 22.80
N LYS A 220 7.32 3.99 22.22
CA LYS A 220 6.64 5.24 21.83
C LYS A 220 5.57 4.98 20.76
N HIS A 221 5.87 4.16 19.76
CA HIS A 221 4.90 3.79 18.72
C HIS A 221 3.78 2.87 19.23
N MET A 222 4.05 1.94 20.15
CA MET A 222 2.98 1.17 20.82
C MET A 222 2.04 2.08 21.61
N ALA A 223 2.60 3.06 22.34
CA ALA A 223 1.79 4.04 23.07
C ALA A 223 0.94 4.90 22.12
N GLN A 224 1.53 5.37 21.01
CA GLN A 224 0.81 6.12 19.98
C GLN A 224 -0.33 5.31 19.35
N ALA A 225 -0.09 4.03 19.07
CA ALA A 225 -1.12 3.13 18.55
C ALA A 225 -2.31 3.03 19.51
N LEU A 226 -2.06 2.96 20.83
CA LEU A 226 -3.11 2.92 21.86
C LEU A 226 -3.80 4.27 22.11
N GLU A 227 -3.11 5.38 21.86
CA GLU A 227 -3.73 6.71 21.90
C GLU A 227 -4.73 6.89 20.75
N LEU A 228 -4.38 6.39 19.56
CA LEU A 228 -5.23 6.41 18.37
C LEU A 228 -6.38 5.39 18.46
N ASP A 229 -6.08 4.18 18.95
CA ASP A 229 -7.06 3.12 19.19
C ASP A 229 -6.76 2.35 20.49
N GLY A 230 -7.44 2.76 21.57
CA GLY A 230 -7.35 2.11 22.86
C GLY A 230 -7.98 0.72 22.93
N THR A 231 -8.58 0.21 21.85
CA THR A 231 -9.13 -1.15 21.76
C THR A 231 -8.17 -2.14 21.11
N ASN A 232 -7.06 -1.66 20.53
CA ASN A 232 -6.07 -2.50 19.88
C ASN A 232 -5.36 -3.44 20.87
N LEU A 233 -5.86 -4.67 20.99
CA LEU A 233 -5.32 -5.68 21.89
C LEU A 233 -3.86 -6.01 21.59
N ARG A 234 -3.47 -6.04 20.32
CA ARG A 234 -2.12 -6.37 19.89
C ARG A 234 -1.14 -5.29 20.33
N ALA A 235 -1.52 -4.01 20.24
CA ALA A 235 -0.75 -2.91 20.80
C ALA A 235 -0.67 -2.94 22.34
N LYS A 236 -1.72 -3.40 23.05
CA LYS A 236 -1.67 -3.55 24.52
C LYS A 236 -0.66 -4.60 24.97
N PHE A 237 -0.69 -5.78 24.36
CA PHE A 237 0.32 -6.83 24.61
C PHE A 237 1.71 -6.36 24.16
N GLY A 238 1.79 -5.72 22.99
CA GLY A 238 3.01 -5.16 22.45
C GLY A 238 3.66 -4.15 23.41
N LEU A 239 2.88 -3.26 24.02
CA LEU A 239 3.37 -2.29 25.00
C LEU A 239 4.02 -2.97 26.21
N VAL A 240 3.36 -3.99 26.78
CA VAL A 240 3.89 -4.76 27.92
C VAL A 240 5.18 -5.48 27.54
N SER A 241 5.17 -6.17 26.39
CA SER A 241 6.33 -6.93 25.90
C SER A 241 7.53 -6.03 25.61
N VAL A 242 7.33 -4.95 24.86
CA VAL A 242 8.41 -4.03 24.45
C VAL A 242 8.98 -3.28 25.64
N ALA A 243 8.13 -2.85 26.58
CA ALA A 243 8.61 -2.18 27.78
C ALA A 243 9.44 -3.12 28.68
N ASN A 244 9.08 -4.40 28.78
CA ASN A 244 9.91 -5.39 29.48
C ASN A 244 11.24 -5.64 28.76
N GLN A 245 11.22 -5.83 27.44
CA GLN A 245 12.45 -5.98 26.64
C GLN A 245 13.39 -4.77 26.80
N TYR A 246 12.84 -3.55 26.86
CA TYR A 246 13.63 -2.35 27.14
C TYR A 246 14.27 -2.39 28.53
N LEU A 247 13.53 -2.79 29.57
CA LEU A 247 14.06 -2.90 30.93
C LEU A 247 15.17 -3.94 31.03
N GLU A 248 14.99 -5.10 30.44
CA GLU A 248 16.02 -6.15 30.36
C GLU A 248 17.29 -5.63 29.68
N ALA A 249 17.16 -5.09 28.45
CA ALA A 249 18.29 -4.52 27.72
C ALA A 249 18.97 -3.38 28.48
N SER A 250 18.21 -2.62 29.26
CA SER A 250 18.73 -1.51 30.06
C SER A 250 19.38 -1.97 31.37
N SER A 251 19.09 -3.17 31.85
CA SER A 251 19.78 -3.77 33.00
C SER A 251 21.20 -4.26 32.61
N GLU A 252 21.37 -4.68 31.35
CA GLU A 252 22.63 -5.20 30.81
C GLU A 252 23.54 -4.08 30.25
N ALA A 253 22.98 -2.91 29.97
CA ALA A 253 23.72 -1.78 29.39
C ALA A 253 24.60 -1.04 30.40
N SER A 254 25.58 -0.29 29.87
CA SER A 254 26.42 0.60 30.66
C SER A 254 25.59 1.74 31.27
N LYS A 255 25.84 2.06 32.54
CA LYS A 255 25.14 3.13 33.28
C LYS A 255 25.20 4.52 32.61
N LYS A 256 26.14 4.75 31.70
CA LYS A 256 26.25 6.03 30.98
C LYS A 256 25.24 6.18 29.83
N ASP A 257 24.71 5.06 29.33
CA ASP A 257 23.85 5.03 28.14
C ASP A 257 22.37 4.92 28.51
N ILE A 258 22.06 4.97 29.82
CA ILE A 258 20.73 4.74 30.38
C ILE A 258 20.14 6.06 30.86
N ASP A 259 18.96 6.37 30.36
CA ASP A 259 18.09 7.38 30.95
C ASP A 259 17.21 6.73 32.03
N GLU A 260 17.46 7.06 33.30
CA GLU A 260 16.68 6.59 34.45
C GLU A 260 15.21 7.03 34.37
N HIS A 261 14.91 8.15 33.71
CA HIS A 261 13.52 8.55 33.46
C HIS A 261 12.84 7.55 32.52
N GLU A 262 13.50 7.15 31.43
CA GLU A 262 12.93 6.21 30.48
C GLU A 262 12.74 4.80 31.08
N LYS A 263 13.60 4.39 32.02
CA LYS A 263 13.38 3.18 32.83
C LYS A 263 12.11 3.28 33.67
N LEU A 264 11.92 4.38 34.38
CA LEU A 264 10.73 4.59 35.20
C LEU A 264 9.46 4.57 34.34
N VAL A 265 9.49 5.26 33.19
CA VAL A 265 8.37 5.27 32.24
C VAL A 265 8.09 3.87 31.71
N ALA A 266 9.12 3.07 31.39
CA ALA A 266 8.92 1.68 30.96
C ALA A 266 8.22 0.84 32.05
N LYS A 267 8.62 0.95 33.32
CA LYS A 267 7.95 0.23 34.43
C LYS A 267 6.48 0.61 34.55
N GLU A 268 6.15 1.89 34.45
CA GLU A 268 4.76 2.35 34.51
C GLU A 268 3.93 1.90 33.31
N LEU A 269 4.54 1.84 32.10
CA LEU A 269 3.86 1.34 30.90
C LEU A 269 3.60 -0.16 30.96
N VAL A 270 4.48 -0.96 31.59
CA VAL A 270 4.21 -2.38 31.86
C VAL A 270 2.98 -2.52 32.75
N LYS A 271 2.92 -1.80 33.88
CA LYS A 271 1.77 -1.83 34.81
C LYS A 271 0.48 -1.39 34.12
N TYR A 272 0.54 -0.30 33.34
CA TYR A 272 -0.59 0.22 32.59
C TYR A 272 -1.11 -0.79 31.57
N GLY A 273 -0.22 -1.33 30.73
CA GLY A 273 -0.55 -2.32 29.71
C GLY A 273 -1.12 -3.60 30.32
N ALA A 274 -0.52 -4.11 31.40
CA ALA A 274 -0.99 -5.30 32.11
C ALA A 274 -2.40 -5.10 32.68
N THR A 275 -2.65 -3.94 33.30
CA THR A 275 -3.99 -3.60 33.82
C THR A 275 -5.01 -3.50 32.69
N ALA A 276 -4.64 -2.89 31.56
CA ALA A 276 -5.51 -2.75 30.40
C ALA A 276 -5.86 -4.11 29.77
N VAL A 277 -4.87 -5.00 29.60
CA VAL A 277 -5.08 -6.38 29.12
C VAL A 277 -5.99 -7.15 30.08
N MET A 278 -5.73 -7.08 31.38
CA MET A 278 -6.55 -7.77 32.39
C MET A 278 -8.01 -7.29 32.40
N LYS A 279 -8.24 -6.00 32.17
CA LYS A 279 -9.59 -5.44 32.05
C LYS A 279 -10.33 -6.03 30.85
N ASP A 280 -9.68 -6.16 29.70
CA ASP A 280 -10.29 -6.68 28.47
C ASP A 280 -10.60 -8.19 28.55
N TYR A 281 -9.73 -8.95 29.24
CA TYR A 281 -9.91 -10.39 29.40
C TYR A 281 -10.75 -10.80 30.61
N ASN A 282 -11.26 -9.84 31.39
CA ASN A 282 -12.09 -10.13 32.55
C ASN A 282 -13.36 -10.90 32.15
N GLY A 283 -13.63 -12.02 32.83
CA GLY A 283 -14.76 -12.91 32.53
C GLY A 283 -14.58 -13.78 31.27
N SER A 284 -13.43 -13.71 30.60
CA SER A 284 -13.10 -14.61 29.48
C SER A 284 -12.61 -15.97 29.99
N LYS A 285 -12.68 -16.99 29.14
CA LYS A 285 -12.12 -18.33 29.44
C LYS A 285 -10.59 -18.33 29.57
N MET A 286 -9.91 -17.30 29.03
CA MET A 286 -8.45 -17.19 29.03
C MET A 286 -7.93 -16.30 30.17
N VAL A 287 -8.80 -15.80 31.05
CA VAL A 287 -8.43 -14.82 32.08
C VAL A 287 -7.31 -15.33 33.00
N GLU A 288 -7.32 -16.61 33.38
CA GLU A 288 -6.29 -17.20 34.24
C GLU A 288 -4.93 -17.27 33.53
N THR A 289 -4.92 -17.69 32.26
CA THR A 289 -3.70 -17.75 31.45
C THR A 289 -3.12 -16.35 31.22
N VAL A 290 -3.96 -15.40 30.84
CA VAL A 290 -3.53 -14.01 30.62
C VAL A 290 -3.02 -13.40 31.91
N LYS A 291 -3.70 -13.65 33.04
CA LYS A 291 -3.24 -13.22 34.35
C LYS A 291 -1.85 -13.76 34.68
N ALA A 292 -1.61 -15.05 34.51
CA ALA A 292 -0.30 -15.65 34.78
C ALA A 292 0.81 -14.99 33.95
N VAL A 293 0.54 -14.68 32.67
CA VAL A 293 1.51 -13.98 31.81
C VAL A 293 1.72 -12.53 32.26
N MET A 294 0.67 -11.80 32.62
CA MET A 294 0.79 -10.40 33.10
C MET A 294 1.47 -10.31 34.47
N ASP A 295 1.23 -11.28 35.36
CA ASP A 295 1.90 -11.37 36.66
C ASP A 295 3.41 -11.59 36.46
N ASP A 296 3.83 -12.50 35.57
CA ASP A 296 5.26 -12.73 35.24
C ASP A 296 5.95 -11.46 34.71
N PHE A 297 5.27 -10.69 33.86
CA PHE A 297 5.78 -9.40 33.36
C PHE A 297 5.83 -8.29 34.40
N THR A 298 5.15 -8.43 35.55
CA THR A 298 5.07 -7.36 36.57
C THR A 298 5.85 -7.68 37.85
N GLU A 299 6.07 -8.96 38.19
CA GLU A 299 6.72 -9.40 39.42
C GLU A 299 8.18 -8.89 39.56
N ASN A 300 8.92 -8.78 38.45
CA ASN A 300 10.34 -8.44 38.47
C ASN A 300 10.66 -6.95 38.20
N LEU A 301 9.64 -6.09 38.14
CA LEU A 301 9.82 -4.67 37.80
C LEU A 301 10.67 -3.88 38.81
N GLU A 302 10.71 -4.29 40.08
CA GLU A 302 11.53 -3.63 41.10
C GLU A 302 13.01 -4.03 41.02
N SER A 303 13.30 -5.21 40.47
CA SER A 303 14.66 -5.74 40.32
C SER A 303 15.40 -5.31 39.05
N LEU A 304 14.68 -4.83 38.03
CA LEU A 304 15.19 -4.35 36.74
C LEU A 304 15.35 -2.81 36.71
#